data_AF-A0A0H2SFE1-F1
#
_entry.id   AF-A0A0H2SFE1-F1
#
_cell.length_a   1.000
_cell.length_b   1.000
_cell.length_c   1.000
_cell.angle_alpha   90.00
_cell.angle_beta   90.00
_cell.angle_gamma   90.00
#
_symmetry.space_group_name_H-M   'P 1'
#
loop_
_entity.id
_entity.type
_entity.pdbx_description
1 polymer ?
#
loop_
_entity_poly.entity_id
_entity_poly.type
_entity_poly.pdbx_seq_one_letter_code
_entity_poly.pdbx_strand_id
1 'polypeptide(L)'
;MREYWYLLPLVGIVFILMALQITEYSINDYSVIPDKTMDLKDIKEIKITGLNVNIKFDPEATQIYYPSKILIKKRDKELILNSGNRNRYLEIIIGTKYTYENIEINGLNITVSGNVNSNIAEISGTNIILKNTFTFIGNTLNIDGTSIRINGNIFAKNLNVDSVSLIIDIKVKMLKNINLDSISISGNIFFLDTWNDSRNIKINSISENITVKMNKNNTGKINSNKNIQIIKY
;
A
#
# COMPACT_ATOMS: atom_id res chain seq x y z
N MET A 1 -28.68 38.09 14.65
CA MET A 1 -28.27 36.66 14.72
C MET A 1 -27.15 36.47 13.73
N ARG A 2 -25.93 36.16 14.17
CA ARG A 2 -24.80 35.85 13.28
C ARG A 2 -24.88 34.38 12.92
N GLU A 3 -24.99 34.09 11.63
CA GLU A 3 -25.27 32.76 11.12
C GLU A 3 -23.99 31.93 11.03
N TYR A 4 -23.99 30.76 11.67
CA TYR A 4 -22.86 29.83 11.75
C TYR A 4 -22.77 28.92 10.51
N TRP A 5 -22.83 29.47 9.30
CA TRP A 5 -22.77 28.69 8.05
C TRP A 5 -21.48 27.88 7.87
N TYR A 6 -20.40 28.26 8.57
CA TYR A 6 -19.13 27.53 8.59
C TYR A 6 -19.15 26.27 9.47
N LEU A 7 -20.14 26.09 10.36
CA LEU A 7 -20.26 24.86 11.15
C LEU A 7 -20.81 23.69 10.33
N LEU A 8 -21.61 23.93 9.29
CA LEU A 8 -22.15 22.88 8.42
C LEU A 8 -21.08 22.02 7.73
N PRO A 9 -20.05 22.59 7.06
CA PRO A 9 -18.97 21.77 6.49
C PRO A 9 -18.13 21.08 7.58
N LEU A 10 -17.96 21.71 8.74
CA LEU A 10 -17.18 21.12 9.85
C LEU A 10 -17.89 19.91 10.47
N VAL A 11 -19.22 19.98 10.63
CA VAL A 11 -20.05 18.85 11.07
C VAL A 11 -20.01 17.72 10.04
N GLY A 12 -20.07 18.04 8.75
CA GLY A 12 -19.89 17.05 7.67
C GLY A 12 -18.55 16.32 7.73
N ILE A 13 -17.45 17.07 7.94
CA ILE A 13 -16.11 16.50 8.10
C ILE A 13 -16.02 15.63 9.36
N VAL A 14 -16.60 16.05 10.48
CA VAL A 14 -16.62 15.24 11.72
C VAL A 14 -17.42 13.96 11.53
N PHE A 15 -18.57 13.97 10.84
CA PHE A 15 -19.32 12.76 10.53
C PHE A 15 -18.56 11.82 9.58
N ILE A 16 -17.82 12.34 8.60
CA ILE A 16 -16.95 11.54 7.73
C ILE A 16 -15.80 10.93 8.54
N LEU A 17 -15.15 11.71 9.40
CA LEU A 17 -14.07 11.23 10.28
C LEU A 17 -14.56 10.21 11.31
N MET A 18 -15.75 10.39 11.88
CA MET A 18 -16.38 9.42 12.79
C MET A 18 -16.79 8.14 12.05
N ALA A 19 -17.35 8.24 10.84
CA ALA A 19 -17.61 7.08 10.00
C ALA A 19 -16.32 6.32 9.62
N LEU A 20 -15.20 7.03 9.47
CA LEU A 20 -13.89 6.43 9.22
C LEU A 20 -13.26 5.80 10.48
N GLN A 21 -13.55 6.32 11.68
CA GLN A 21 -13.13 5.74 12.96
C GLN A 21 -13.88 4.44 13.31
N ILE A 22 -15.07 4.19 12.73
CA ILE A 22 -15.76 2.90 12.83
C ILE A 22 -15.18 1.92 11.79
N THR A 23 -13.93 1.51 11.95
CA THR A 23 -13.37 0.37 11.18
C THR A 23 -12.48 -0.53 12.02
N GLU A 24 -12.98 -0.94 13.19
CA GLU A 24 -12.70 -2.27 13.75
C GLU A 24 -13.94 -3.17 13.67
N TYR A 25 -14.73 -3.03 12.59
CA TYR A 25 -15.66 -4.10 12.26
C TYR A 25 -14.83 -5.32 11.86
N SER A 26 -14.92 -6.37 12.65
CA SER A 26 -14.35 -7.69 12.38
C SER A 26 -14.93 -8.24 11.06
N ILE A 27 -14.29 -7.94 9.93
CA ILE A 27 -14.63 -8.51 8.60
C ILE A 27 -13.97 -9.89 8.42
N ASN A 28 -14.03 -10.76 9.43
CA ASN A 28 -13.49 -12.12 9.31
C ASN A 28 -14.53 -13.15 8.81
N ASP A 29 -15.82 -12.79 8.68
CA ASP A 29 -16.89 -13.77 8.40
C ASP A 29 -17.41 -13.80 6.94
N TYR A 30 -16.82 -13.05 5.99
CA TYR A 30 -17.33 -13.00 4.60
C TYR A 30 -16.25 -13.10 3.50
N SER A 31 -15.07 -13.64 3.79
CA SER A 31 -14.09 -13.94 2.73
C SER A 31 -14.46 -15.23 2.00
N VAL A 32 -14.36 -15.23 0.66
CA VAL A 32 -14.37 -16.46 -0.12
C VAL A 32 -12.92 -16.93 -0.24
N ILE A 33 -12.65 -18.09 0.33
CA ILE A 33 -11.32 -18.71 0.32
C ILE A 33 -10.98 -19.30 -1.05
N PRO A 34 -9.68 -19.49 -1.36
CA PRO A 34 -9.24 -20.20 -2.55
C PRO A 34 -9.72 -21.65 -2.65
N ASP A 35 -10.14 -22.06 -3.85
CA ASP A 35 -10.51 -23.44 -4.20
C ASP A 35 -9.88 -23.88 -5.55
N LYS A 36 -9.16 -22.99 -6.24
CA LYS A 36 -8.39 -23.25 -7.45
C LYS A 36 -6.94 -22.86 -7.28
N THR A 37 -6.09 -23.48 -8.08
CA THR A 37 -4.65 -23.18 -8.15
C THR A 37 -4.16 -23.14 -9.59
N MET A 38 -3.09 -22.38 -9.85
CA MET A 38 -2.37 -22.33 -11.11
C MET A 38 -0.88 -22.10 -10.85
N ASP A 39 0.00 -22.71 -11.65
CA ASP A 39 1.44 -22.45 -11.60
C ASP A 39 1.77 -21.07 -12.18
N LEU A 40 2.63 -20.31 -11.48
CA LEU A 40 3.11 -18.99 -11.88
C LEU A 40 4.41 -19.07 -12.68
N LYS A 41 4.90 -20.27 -13.00
CA LYS A 41 6.04 -20.44 -13.91
C LYS A 41 5.81 -19.65 -15.22
N ASP A 42 6.86 -18.93 -15.61
CA ASP A 42 6.93 -18.06 -16.78
C ASP A 42 6.07 -16.77 -16.72
N ILE A 43 5.33 -16.54 -15.64
CA ILE A 43 4.61 -15.28 -15.43
C ILE A 43 5.58 -14.18 -14.99
N LYS A 44 5.50 -13.02 -15.64
CA LYS A 44 6.26 -11.80 -15.33
C LYS A 44 5.37 -10.66 -14.88
N GLU A 45 4.13 -10.63 -15.33
CA GLU A 45 3.16 -9.57 -15.02
C GLU A 45 1.91 -10.15 -14.39
N ILE A 46 1.46 -9.57 -13.28
CA ILE A 46 0.20 -9.94 -12.63
C ILE A 46 -0.68 -8.70 -12.54
N LYS A 47 -1.91 -8.80 -13.04
CA LYS A 47 -2.93 -7.74 -12.96
C LYS A 47 -4.16 -8.26 -12.25
N ILE A 48 -4.56 -7.59 -11.18
CA ILE A 48 -5.72 -7.97 -10.36
C ILE A 48 -6.69 -6.81 -10.39
N THR A 49 -7.95 -7.07 -10.72
CA THR A 49 -9.02 -6.08 -10.69
C THR A 49 -10.22 -6.62 -9.93
N GLY A 50 -10.72 -5.89 -8.93
CA GLY A 50 -11.85 -6.35 -8.14
C GLY A 50 -12.36 -5.37 -7.09
N LEU A 51 -13.64 -5.44 -6.73
CA LEU A 51 -14.20 -4.53 -5.72
C LEU A 51 -13.58 -4.75 -4.33
N ASN A 52 -13.52 -6.00 -3.85
CA ASN A 52 -13.08 -6.33 -2.49
C ASN A 52 -12.06 -7.48 -2.56
N VAL A 53 -10.77 -7.16 -2.50
CA VAL A 53 -9.69 -8.15 -2.64
C VAL A 53 -8.78 -8.17 -1.42
N ASN A 54 -8.55 -9.36 -0.89
CA ASN A 54 -7.56 -9.62 0.15
C ASN A 54 -6.44 -10.46 -0.47
N ILE A 55 -5.25 -9.89 -0.61
CA ILE A 55 -4.13 -10.49 -1.31
C ILE A 55 -3.04 -10.83 -0.30
N LYS A 56 -2.60 -12.09 -0.31
CA LYS A 56 -1.49 -12.57 0.49
C LYS A 56 -0.37 -13.04 -0.44
N PHE A 57 0.81 -12.47 -0.28
CA PHE A 57 2.01 -12.91 -1.01
C PHE A 57 2.83 -13.88 -0.18
N ASP A 58 3.07 -15.08 -0.72
CA ASP A 58 3.77 -16.18 -0.05
C ASP A 58 5.14 -16.44 -0.68
N PRO A 59 6.26 -16.14 0.01
CA PRO A 59 7.60 -16.29 -0.55
C PRO A 59 8.00 -17.75 -0.84
N GLU A 60 7.32 -18.74 -0.23
CA GLU A 60 7.67 -20.15 -0.39
C GLU A 60 6.90 -20.82 -1.54
N ALA A 61 5.80 -20.22 -1.98
CA ALA A 61 4.94 -20.77 -3.03
C ALA A 61 5.39 -20.36 -4.44
N THR A 62 5.18 -21.26 -5.41
CA THR A 62 5.33 -21.02 -6.85
C THR A 62 3.99 -20.91 -7.58
N GLN A 63 2.89 -21.06 -6.86
CA GLN A 63 1.53 -21.11 -7.40
C GLN A 63 0.71 -19.90 -6.95
N ILE A 64 -0.36 -19.63 -7.68
CA ILE A 64 -1.44 -18.75 -7.23
C ILE A 64 -2.62 -19.60 -6.80
N TYR A 65 -3.21 -19.28 -5.65
CA TYR A 65 -4.45 -19.86 -5.14
C TYR A 65 -5.54 -18.79 -5.19
N TYR A 66 -6.67 -19.12 -5.77
CA TYR A 66 -7.76 -18.17 -5.96
C TYR A 66 -9.14 -18.86 -5.91
N PRO A 67 -10.21 -18.12 -5.60
CA PRO A 67 -11.56 -18.66 -5.63
C PRO A 67 -12.03 -18.84 -7.08
N SER A 68 -12.81 -19.89 -7.34
CA SER A 68 -13.41 -20.26 -8.62
C SER A 68 -14.29 -19.18 -9.23
N LYS A 69 -14.70 -18.24 -8.39
CA LYS A 69 -15.45 -17.02 -8.69
C LYS A 69 -14.63 -15.95 -9.43
N ILE A 70 -13.30 -16.02 -9.39
CA ILE A 70 -12.41 -15.12 -10.11
C ILE A 70 -12.23 -15.62 -11.53
N LEU A 71 -12.42 -14.72 -12.50
CA LEU A 71 -12.10 -14.97 -13.89
C LEU A 71 -10.60 -14.79 -14.07
N ILE A 72 -9.93 -15.83 -14.57
CA ILE A 72 -8.50 -15.82 -14.84
C ILE A 72 -8.25 -15.87 -16.34
N LYS A 73 -7.31 -15.07 -16.82
CA LYS A 73 -6.82 -15.11 -18.21
C LYS A 73 -5.30 -15.08 -18.18
N LYS A 74 -4.67 -16.07 -18.79
CA LYS A 74 -3.22 -16.09 -19.04
C LYS A 74 -2.97 -15.71 -20.49
N ARG A 75 -2.06 -14.76 -20.73
CA ARG A 75 -1.62 -14.32 -22.06
C ARG A 75 -0.10 -14.27 -22.05
N ASP A 76 0.55 -15.24 -22.69
CA ASP A 76 2.01 -15.36 -22.65
C ASP A 76 2.54 -15.31 -21.19
N LYS A 77 3.22 -14.21 -20.81
CA LYS A 77 3.81 -13.97 -19.48
C LYS A 77 2.94 -13.09 -18.56
N GLU A 78 1.74 -12.72 -19.00
CA GLU A 78 0.79 -11.91 -18.25
C GLU A 78 -0.33 -12.77 -17.65
N LEU A 79 -0.64 -12.53 -16.39
CA LEU A 79 -1.77 -13.12 -15.68
C LEU A 79 -2.77 -12.03 -15.28
N ILE A 80 -4.00 -12.13 -15.76
CA ILE A 80 -5.09 -11.21 -15.43
C ILE A 80 -6.12 -11.93 -14.57
N LEU A 81 -6.43 -11.36 -13.41
CA LEU A 81 -7.47 -11.81 -12.49
C LEU A 81 -8.56 -10.74 -12.39
N ASN A 82 -9.80 -11.11 -12.69
CA ASN A 82 -10.96 -10.23 -12.55
C ASN A 82 -11.97 -10.85 -11.56
N SER A 83 -12.16 -10.15 -10.46
CA SER A 83 -13.02 -10.56 -9.35
C SER A 83 -14.51 -10.24 -9.60
N GLY A 84 -14.80 -9.38 -10.58
CA GLY A 84 -16.13 -8.86 -10.90
C GLY A 84 -16.72 -7.97 -9.81
N ASN A 85 -17.97 -7.56 -10.01
CA ASN A 85 -18.73 -6.75 -9.05
C ASN A 85 -19.35 -7.62 -7.96
N ARG A 86 -18.51 -8.12 -7.04
CA ARG A 86 -18.95 -8.96 -5.93
C ARG A 86 -18.80 -8.23 -4.59
N ASN A 87 -19.87 -8.26 -3.79
CA ASN A 87 -19.91 -7.62 -2.47
C ASN A 87 -19.22 -8.42 -1.35
N ARG A 88 -18.49 -9.49 -1.68
CA ARG A 88 -17.73 -10.29 -0.70
C ARG A 88 -16.24 -10.12 -0.96
N TYR A 89 -15.46 -10.17 0.12
CA TYR A 89 -14.01 -10.19 0.01
C TYR A 89 -13.56 -11.49 -0.64
N LEU A 90 -12.67 -11.40 -1.61
CA LEU A 90 -12.08 -12.55 -2.28
C LEU A 90 -10.62 -12.66 -1.85
N GLU A 91 -10.24 -13.80 -1.29
CA GLU A 91 -8.87 -14.05 -0.87
C GLU A 91 -8.07 -14.65 -2.02
N ILE A 92 -6.94 -14.04 -2.35
CA ILE A 92 -6.00 -14.49 -3.39
C ILE A 92 -4.64 -14.66 -2.74
N ILE A 93 -4.04 -15.85 -2.86
CA ILE A 93 -2.68 -16.11 -2.38
C ILE A 93 -1.77 -16.24 -3.58
N ILE A 94 -0.70 -15.45 -3.64
CA ILE A 94 0.21 -15.37 -4.78
C ILE A 94 1.60 -15.79 -4.32
N GLY A 95 2.14 -16.85 -4.91
CA GLY A 95 3.51 -17.26 -4.69
C GLY A 95 4.52 -16.23 -5.21
N THR A 96 5.54 -15.91 -4.41
CA THR A 96 6.59 -14.93 -4.74
C THR A 96 7.99 -15.51 -4.69
N LYS A 97 8.10 -16.84 -4.80
CA LYS A 97 9.38 -17.51 -5.05
C LYS A 97 10.03 -17.05 -6.37
N TYR A 98 9.22 -16.67 -7.35
CA TYR A 98 9.66 -15.94 -8.54
C TYR A 98 9.57 -14.42 -8.32
N THR A 99 10.46 -13.67 -8.96
CA THR A 99 10.39 -12.21 -9.04
C THR A 99 9.59 -11.78 -10.26
N TYR A 100 8.62 -10.89 -10.05
CA TYR A 100 7.81 -10.30 -11.10
C TYR A 100 8.43 -9.01 -11.64
N GLU A 101 8.13 -8.69 -12.90
CA GLU A 101 8.50 -7.41 -13.50
C GLU A 101 7.51 -6.32 -13.08
N ASN A 102 6.20 -6.66 -13.11
CA ASN A 102 5.15 -5.75 -12.68
C ASN A 102 4.02 -6.48 -11.95
N ILE A 103 3.48 -5.85 -10.92
CA ILE A 103 2.25 -6.26 -10.25
C ILE A 103 1.33 -5.05 -10.17
N GLU A 104 0.13 -5.19 -10.72
CA GLU A 104 -0.90 -4.15 -10.71
C GLU A 104 -2.13 -4.67 -9.96
N ILE A 105 -2.61 -3.91 -8.98
CA ILE A 105 -3.77 -4.24 -8.17
C ILE A 105 -4.73 -3.06 -8.18
N ASN A 106 -5.88 -3.23 -8.82
CA ASN A 106 -6.93 -2.23 -8.92
C ASN A 106 -8.20 -2.70 -8.20
N GLY A 107 -8.80 -1.83 -7.40
CA GLY A 107 -10.01 -2.20 -6.67
C GLY A 107 -10.66 -1.11 -5.85
N LEU A 108 -11.73 -1.44 -5.13
CA LEU A 108 -12.39 -0.48 -4.24
C LEU A 108 -11.84 -0.61 -2.82
N ASN A 109 -11.85 -1.82 -2.26
CA ASN A 109 -11.22 -2.19 -1.00
C ASN A 109 -10.12 -3.22 -1.27
N ILE A 110 -8.87 -2.82 -1.05
CA ILE A 110 -7.68 -3.65 -1.23
C ILE A 110 -7.02 -3.85 0.12
N THR A 111 -6.76 -5.10 0.47
CA THR A 111 -5.92 -5.46 1.59
C THR A 111 -4.77 -6.32 1.11
N VAL A 112 -3.53 -5.98 1.48
CA VAL A 112 -2.34 -6.72 1.06
C VAL A 112 -1.49 -7.11 2.27
N SER A 113 -0.94 -8.32 2.23
CA SER A 113 -0.03 -8.86 3.24
C SER A 113 1.02 -9.77 2.62
N GLY A 114 2.09 -10.04 3.37
CA GLY A 114 3.16 -10.93 2.95
C GLY A 114 4.21 -10.26 2.06
N ASN A 115 5.01 -11.07 1.37
CA ASN A 115 6.25 -10.62 0.74
C ASN A 115 6.08 -10.43 -0.77
N VAL A 116 5.95 -9.19 -1.21
CA VAL A 116 5.89 -8.83 -2.64
C VAL A 116 7.31 -8.76 -3.19
N ASN A 117 7.60 -9.58 -4.19
CA ASN A 117 8.88 -9.59 -4.90
C ASN A 117 8.65 -9.17 -6.36
N SER A 118 8.75 -7.87 -6.64
CA SER A 118 8.48 -7.32 -7.96
C SER A 118 9.35 -6.10 -8.23
N ASN A 119 9.79 -5.91 -9.47
CA ASN A 119 10.51 -4.70 -9.86
C ASN A 119 9.64 -3.44 -9.67
N ILE A 120 8.40 -3.48 -10.13
CA ILE A 120 7.40 -2.43 -9.95
C ILE A 120 6.13 -3.04 -9.34
N ALA A 121 5.50 -2.33 -8.40
CA ALA A 121 4.16 -2.64 -7.96
C ALA A 121 3.30 -1.37 -7.93
N GLU A 122 2.09 -1.48 -8.45
CA GLU A 122 1.09 -0.42 -8.52
C GLU A 122 -0.19 -0.89 -7.84
N ILE A 123 -0.68 -0.13 -6.87
CA ILE A 123 -1.87 -0.47 -6.10
C ILE A 123 -2.81 0.73 -6.10
N SER A 124 -3.94 0.60 -6.79
CA SER A 124 -4.89 1.70 -6.96
C SER A 124 -6.29 1.34 -6.47
N GLY A 125 -6.88 2.17 -5.62
CA GLY A 125 -8.22 1.93 -5.11
C GLY A 125 -8.74 2.91 -4.09
N THR A 126 -10.02 2.82 -3.73
CA THR A 126 -10.62 3.80 -2.79
C THR A 126 -10.08 3.64 -1.36
N ASN A 127 -9.94 2.41 -0.88
CA ASN A 127 -9.46 2.07 0.45
C ASN A 127 -8.39 0.99 0.36
N ILE A 128 -7.15 1.33 0.73
CA ILE A 128 -5.98 0.45 0.61
C ILE A 128 -5.37 0.24 1.99
N ILE A 129 -5.20 -1.03 2.37
CA ILE A 129 -4.57 -1.43 3.63
C ILE A 129 -3.40 -2.37 3.33
N LEU A 130 -2.18 -1.89 3.52
CA LEU A 130 -0.99 -2.74 3.55
C LEU A 130 -0.73 -3.12 5.02
N LYS A 131 -0.91 -4.40 5.35
CA LYS A 131 -0.81 -4.89 6.73
C LYS A 131 0.63 -4.86 7.24
N ASN A 132 0.83 -4.89 8.55
CA ASN A 132 2.15 -4.97 9.18
C ASN A 132 3.08 -6.09 8.66
N THR A 133 2.53 -7.19 8.13
CA THR A 133 3.29 -8.28 7.51
C THR A 133 3.68 -8.01 6.05
N PHE A 134 3.21 -6.92 5.46
CA PHE A 134 3.57 -6.50 4.11
C PHE A 134 5.06 -6.17 4.05
N THR A 135 5.74 -6.76 3.09
CA THR A 135 7.12 -6.43 2.74
C THR A 135 7.22 -6.31 1.22
N PHE A 136 7.54 -5.12 0.73
CA PHE A 136 7.86 -4.91 -0.69
C PHE A 136 9.36 -4.97 -0.92
N ILE A 137 9.77 -5.78 -1.90
CA ILE A 137 11.16 -5.89 -2.37
C ILE A 137 11.14 -5.62 -3.87
N GLY A 138 11.78 -4.52 -4.28
CA GLY A 138 11.69 -4.05 -5.65
C GLY A 138 12.46 -2.77 -5.95
N ASN A 139 12.10 -2.09 -7.03
CA ASN A 139 12.65 -0.77 -7.36
C ASN A 139 11.63 0.35 -7.05
N THR A 140 10.36 0.19 -7.40
CA THR A 140 9.34 1.24 -7.25
C THR A 140 8.01 0.67 -6.74
N LEU A 141 7.45 1.31 -5.72
CA LEU A 141 6.08 1.06 -5.23
C LEU A 141 5.25 2.33 -5.44
N ASN A 142 4.18 2.22 -6.21
CA ASN A 142 3.20 3.27 -6.47
C ASN A 142 1.87 2.88 -5.81
N ILE A 143 1.26 3.81 -5.07
CA ILE A 143 -0.02 3.57 -4.41
C ILE A 143 -0.90 4.81 -4.60
N ASP A 144 -2.09 4.62 -5.16
CA ASP A 144 -3.05 5.70 -5.44
C ASP A 144 -4.41 5.35 -4.84
N GLY A 145 -4.95 6.22 -4.00
CA GLY A 145 -6.25 5.93 -3.40
C GLY A 145 -6.80 6.97 -2.46
N THR A 146 -8.09 6.91 -2.16
CA THR A 146 -8.69 7.93 -1.27
C THR A 146 -8.20 7.80 0.17
N SER A 147 -8.27 6.60 0.75
CA SER A 147 -7.81 6.29 2.10
C SER A 147 -6.75 5.20 2.04
N ILE A 148 -5.53 5.51 2.48
CA ILE A 148 -4.40 4.59 2.45
C ILE A 148 -3.84 4.42 3.86
N ARG A 149 -3.68 3.16 4.28
CA ARG A 149 -2.90 2.78 5.46
C ARG A 149 -1.77 1.86 5.04
N ILE A 150 -0.53 2.27 5.30
CA ILE A 150 0.67 1.51 4.98
C ILE A 150 1.40 1.15 6.27
N ASN A 151 1.38 -0.14 6.60
CA ASN A 151 2.19 -0.70 7.67
C ASN A 151 3.12 -1.75 7.06
N GLY A 152 4.34 -1.87 7.57
CA GLY A 152 5.26 -2.95 7.17
C GLY A 152 6.61 -2.45 6.67
N ASN A 153 7.21 -3.18 5.71
CA ASN A 153 8.56 -2.93 5.24
C ASN A 153 8.59 -2.59 3.74
N ILE A 154 9.42 -1.61 3.36
CA ILE A 154 9.61 -1.23 1.95
C ILE A 154 11.11 -1.18 1.65
N PHE A 155 11.58 -2.15 0.87
CA PHE A 155 12.96 -2.28 0.40
C PHE A 155 12.99 -1.98 -1.09
N ALA A 156 13.05 -0.69 -1.41
CA ALA A 156 12.93 -0.18 -2.77
C ALA A 156 13.77 1.08 -2.95
N LYS A 157 13.82 1.62 -4.16
CA LYS A 157 14.45 2.92 -4.43
C LYS A 157 13.45 4.07 -4.36
N ASN A 158 12.21 3.82 -4.79
CA ASN A 158 11.16 4.84 -4.86
C ASN A 158 9.87 4.36 -4.21
N LEU A 159 9.23 5.27 -3.47
CA LEU A 159 7.87 5.14 -2.96
C LEU A 159 7.09 6.38 -3.40
N ASN A 160 5.99 6.16 -4.12
CA ASN A 160 5.05 7.21 -4.49
C ASN A 160 3.68 6.88 -3.92
N VAL A 161 3.08 7.82 -3.21
CA VAL A 161 1.74 7.67 -2.63
C VAL A 161 0.94 8.93 -2.95
N ASP A 162 -0.22 8.75 -3.58
CA ASP A 162 -1.20 9.79 -3.84
C ASP A 162 -2.51 9.43 -3.15
N SER A 163 -3.04 10.33 -2.31
CA SER A 163 -4.27 10.07 -1.58
C SER A 163 -5.01 11.30 -1.07
N VAL A 164 -6.16 11.07 -0.43
CA VAL A 164 -6.82 12.10 0.38
C VAL A 164 -6.39 12.00 1.85
N SER A 165 -6.25 10.78 2.36
CA SER A 165 -5.81 10.49 3.74
C SER A 165 -4.79 9.37 3.76
N LEU A 166 -3.63 9.65 4.36
CA LEU A 166 -2.51 8.70 4.50
C LEU A 166 -2.12 8.48 5.96
N ILE A 167 -2.13 7.22 6.38
CA ILE A 167 -1.47 6.74 7.60
C ILE A 167 -0.29 5.85 7.18
N ILE A 168 0.92 6.19 7.60
CA ILE A 168 2.14 5.52 7.16
C ILE A 168 3.04 5.16 8.34
N ASP A 169 3.22 3.86 8.59
CA ASP A 169 4.12 3.34 9.62
C ASP A 169 5.01 2.25 9.02
N ILE A 170 6.12 2.69 8.41
CA ILE A 170 6.97 1.84 7.60
C ILE A 170 8.41 1.78 8.09
N LYS A 171 9.04 0.62 7.88
CA LYS A 171 10.49 0.46 7.96
C LYS A 171 11.05 0.34 6.55
N VAL A 172 12.09 1.09 6.26
CA VAL A 172 12.57 1.25 4.89
C VAL A 172 14.06 0.95 4.77
N LYS A 173 14.46 0.42 3.61
CA LYS A 173 15.86 0.26 3.18
C LYS A 173 16.00 0.69 1.74
N MET A 174 17.16 1.23 1.38
CA MET A 174 17.55 1.66 0.02
C MET A 174 16.69 2.77 -0.61
N LEU A 175 15.66 3.24 0.10
CA LEU A 175 14.69 4.21 -0.37
C LEU A 175 15.39 5.56 -0.57
N LYS A 176 15.51 5.99 -1.82
CA LYS A 176 16.16 7.25 -2.19
C LYS A 176 15.14 8.37 -2.36
N ASN A 177 13.96 8.06 -2.87
CA ASN A 177 12.90 9.02 -3.12
C ASN A 177 11.59 8.56 -2.47
N ILE A 178 11.01 9.44 -1.67
CA ILE A 178 9.67 9.30 -1.12
C ILE A 178 8.85 10.48 -1.61
N ASN A 179 7.75 10.23 -2.31
CA ASN A 179 6.79 11.25 -2.68
C ASN A 179 5.45 10.90 -2.03
N LEU A 180 4.96 11.77 -1.14
CA LEU A 180 3.68 11.64 -0.47
C LEU A 180 2.83 12.86 -0.85
N ASP A 181 1.80 12.64 -1.66
CA ASP A 181 0.78 13.63 -1.99
C ASP A 181 -0.52 13.24 -1.27
N SER A 182 -0.96 14.06 -0.33
CA SER A 182 -2.21 13.82 0.38
C SER A 182 -2.70 15.04 1.14
N ILE A 183 -4.02 15.21 1.27
CA ILE A 183 -4.58 16.29 2.09
C ILE A 183 -4.12 16.15 3.55
N SER A 184 -4.20 14.94 4.10
CA SER A 184 -3.72 14.62 5.44
C SER A 184 -2.70 13.46 5.44
N ILE A 185 -1.61 13.63 6.19
CA ILE A 185 -0.58 12.59 6.35
C ILE A 185 -0.18 12.48 7.82
N SER A 186 -0.12 11.25 8.33
CA SER A 186 0.41 10.98 9.67
C SER A 186 1.20 9.67 9.75
N GLY A 187 2.20 9.63 10.62
CA GLY A 187 2.89 8.40 11.02
C GLY A 187 4.42 8.49 11.01
N ASN A 188 5.07 7.34 10.84
CA ASN A 188 6.50 7.16 11.01
C ASN A 188 7.18 6.49 9.81
N ILE A 189 8.34 7.02 9.42
CA ILE A 189 9.24 6.39 8.45
C ILE A 189 10.56 6.05 9.16
N PHE A 190 10.87 4.76 9.27
CA PHE A 190 12.06 4.27 9.97
C PHE A 190 13.09 3.72 8.98
N PHE A 191 14.16 4.47 8.75
CA PHE A 191 15.28 3.99 7.95
C PHE A 191 16.11 2.96 8.73
N LEU A 192 16.23 1.75 8.17
CA LEU A 192 16.95 0.62 8.74
C LEU A 192 18.41 0.52 8.27
N ASP A 193 18.77 1.22 7.20
CA ASP A 193 20.09 1.16 6.58
C ASP A 193 20.95 2.38 6.88
N THR A 194 22.24 2.27 6.57
CA THR A 194 23.16 3.39 6.55
C THR A 194 23.44 3.85 5.11
N TRP A 195 23.66 5.15 4.92
CA TRP A 195 23.98 5.73 3.62
C TRP A 195 24.82 7.00 3.76
N ASN A 196 25.52 7.34 2.67
CA ASN A 196 26.40 8.52 2.61
C ASN A 196 25.84 9.64 1.73
N ASP A 197 24.93 9.32 0.81
CA ASP A 197 24.37 10.28 -0.14
C ASP A 197 23.15 11.04 0.44
N SER A 198 22.46 11.82 -0.39
CA SER A 198 21.17 12.41 -0.02
C SER A 198 19.98 11.48 -0.33
N ARG A 199 18.95 11.55 0.51
CA ARG A 199 17.62 10.98 0.25
C ARG A 199 16.60 12.11 0.21
N ASN A 200 15.61 12.00 -0.67
CA ASN A 200 14.61 13.04 -0.88
C ASN A 200 13.25 12.56 -0.37
N ILE A 201 12.60 13.39 0.44
CA ILE A 201 11.23 13.21 0.91
C ILE A 201 10.44 14.43 0.47
N LYS A 202 9.58 14.24 -0.53
CA LYS A 202 8.64 15.27 -0.98
C LYS A 202 7.28 15.00 -0.35
N ILE A 203 6.76 15.98 0.35
CA ILE A 203 5.45 15.96 1.00
C ILE A 203 4.62 17.12 0.46
N ASN A 204 3.50 16.80 -0.16
CA ASN A 204 2.48 17.75 -0.57
C ASN A 204 1.23 17.50 0.27
N SER A 205 1.03 18.33 1.30
CA SER A 205 -0.08 18.19 2.24
C SER A 205 -0.51 19.51 2.87
N ILE A 206 -1.77 19.54 3.29
CA ILE A 206 -2.35 20.61 4.11
C ILE A 206 -2.09 20.34 5.59
N SER A 207 -2.22 19.08 6.03
CA SER A 207 -1.98 18.66 7.41
C SER A 207 -1.00 17.50 7.45
N GLU A 208 0.13 17.68 8.14
CA GLU A 208 1.15 16.65 8.29
C GLU A 208 1.57 16.44 9.75
N ASN A 209 1.75 15.18 10.13
CA ASN A 209 2.43 14.76 11.34
C ASN A 209 3.31 13.54 11.03
N ILE A 210 4.48 13.79 10.43
CA ILE A 210 5.42 12.74 10.03
C ILE A 210 6.69 12.82 10.88
N THR A 211 7.05 11.69 11.48
CA THR A 211 8.36 11.49 12.10
C THR A 211 9.22 10.60 11.23
N VAL A 212 10.44 11.05 10.93
CA VAL A 212 11.45 10.27 10.24
C VAL A 212 12.54 9.87 11.23
N LYS A 213 12.87 8.58 11.29
CA LYS A 213 13.87 8.01 12.18
C LYS A 213 15.01 7.42 11.36
N MET A 214 16.25 7.74 11.71
CA MET A 214 17.45 7.26 11.02
C MET A 214 18.56 6.91 12.01
N ASN A 215 19.43 5.96 11.65
CA ASN A 215 20.60 5.62 12.46
C ASN A 215 21.55 6.83 12.58
N LYS A 216 22.09 7.12 13.76
CA LYS A 216 23.03 8.22 14.02
C LYS A 216 24.33 8.13 13.22
N ASN A 217 24.72 6.92 12.81
CA ASN A 217 25.90 6.68 11.99
C ASN A 217 25.69 7.07 10.52
N ASN A 218 24.48 7.51 10.13
CA ASN A 218 24.24 8.05 8.81
C ASN A 218 24.98 9.37 8.59
N THR A 219 25.90 9.34 7.63
CA THR A 219 26.61 10.54 7.15
C THR A 219 25.80 11.28 6.08
N GLY A 220 24.91 10.55 5.40
CA GLY A 220 23.98 11.10 4.42
C GLY A 220 22.92 12.02 5.02
N LYS A 221 22.29 12.81 4.14
CA LYS A 221 21.27 13.81 4.50
C LYS A 221 19.88 13.40 4.02
N ILE A 222 18.87 13.94 4.67
CA ILE A 222 17.48 13.87 4.22
C ILE A 222 17.09 15.29 3.77
N ASN A 223 16.77 15.41 2.49
CA ASN A 223 16.23 16.64 1.91
C ASN A 223 14.71 16.53 1.93
N SER A 224 14.05 17.56 2.45
CA SER A 224 12.59 17.64 2.50
C SER A 224 12.12 19.02 2.07
N ASN A 225 11.01 19.08 1.34
CA ASN A 225 10.33 20.34 0.99
C ASN A 225 9.42 20.86 2.12
N LYS A 226 9.25 20.09 3.20
CA LYS A 226 8.52 20.44 4.42
C LYS A 226 9.40 20.27 5.64
N ASN A 227 9.10 21.00 6.71
CA ASN A 227 9.74 20.80 8.01
C ASN A 227 9.21 19.51 8.64
N ILE A 228 10.01 18.46 8.62
CA ILE A 228 9.68 17.15 9.20
C ILE A 228 10.49 16.91 10.46
N GLN A 229 9.91 16.20 11.43
CA GLN A 229 10.64 15.80 12.62
C GLN A 229 11.61 14.67 12.26
N ILE A 230 12.91 14.91 12.39
CA ILE A 230 13.96 13.91 12.15
C ILE A 230 14.60 13.53 13.48
N ILE A 231 14.58 12.23 13.79
CA ILE A 231 15.19 11.66 15.00
C ILE A 231 16.34 10.76 14.58
N LYS A 232 17.54 11.04 15.12
CA LYS A 232 18.70 10.16 15.00
C LYS A 232 18.80 9.27 16.24
N TYR A 233 19.00 7.96 16.05
CA TYR A 233 19.13 6.98 17.14
C TYR A 233 20.45 6.21 17.07
#